data_AF-A0A8H3QG41-F1
#
_entry.id   AF-A0A8H3QG41-F1
#
_cell.length_a   1.000
_cell.length_b   1.000
_cell.length_c   1.000
_cell.angle_alpha   90.00
_cell.angle_beta   90.00
_cell.angle_gamma   90.00
#
_symmetry.space_group_name_H-M   'P 1'
#
loop_
_entity.id
_entity.type
_entity.pdbx_description
1 polymer ?
#
loop_
_entity_poly.entity_id
_entity_poly.type
_entity_poly.pdbx_seq_one_letter_code
_entity_poly.pdbx_strand_id
1 'polypeptide(L)'
;MPDINKVLDNMKFPDSPPSLLAFYTHLRSIITYLPRYDEQFNRIISIYGTPSTLTRWWIPITVSTVVAYKTRNHIYEEDFIKWFEEAKLTVVNFWSDWVWEPLIKMMDTIRHKERRLVLMGKDSLNSDLESLERMVLDFVRDQRQLNDEEIANLTYRIRDGDLSMVLRVYEQELKSPFKSTVTGNLIRTLLIQVQKTKVDMELAMAALDKLLKSNELNFAFLALGPSLFVVYLFSTWVKNIWWNKDTWPGKVKGANVKMRESLRIIERLLVERLPEERDHLLTPHLTPFATHGLVICHVHRLRTYAMYLPSKNNLRERVLDDLRALDYPRMGVRQKVMTCERMWRCWGFLNRRDE
;
A
#
# COMPACT_ATOMS: atom_id res chain seq x y z
N MET A 1 5.26 1.26 -30.40
CA MET A 1 6.07 1.98 -31.39
C MET A 1 7.03 0.98 -32.00
N PRO A 2 7.12 0.85 -33.33
CA PRO A 2 8.16 0.03 -33.93
C PRO A 2 9.52 0.56 -33.48
N ASP A 3 10.40 -0.36 -33.08
CA ASP A 3 11.74 -0.07 -32.58
C ASP A 3 12.53 0.57 -33.73
N ILE A 4 12.62 1.91 -33.73
CA ILE A 4 13.25 2.70 -34.79
C ILE A 4 14.69 2.21 -35.03
N ASN A 5 15.35 1.69 -33.99
CA ASN A 5 16.67 1.08 -34.08
C ASN A 5 16.70 -0.15 -35.02
N LYS A 6 15.67 -1.02 -34.98
CA LYS A 6 15.56 -2.17 -35.91
C LYS A 6 15.28 -1.76 -37.35
N VAL A 7 14.65 -0.61 -37.56
CA VAL A 7 14.40 -0.09 -38.92
C VAL A 7 15.66 0.58 -39.47
N LEU A 8 16.43 1.24 -38.62
CA LEU A 8 17.71 1.88 -38.97
C LEU A 8 18.82 0.86 -39.25
N ASP A 9 18.92 -0.20 -38.47
CA ASP A 9 19.93 -1.26 -38.67
C ASP A 9 19.74 -2.02 -39.99
N ASN A 10 18.53 -2.04 -40.55
CA ASN A 10 18.22 -2.73 -41.80
C ASN A 10 18.38 -1.86 -43.07
N MET A 11 18.68 -0.56 -42.95
CA MET A 11 18.93 0.30 -44.11
C MET A 11 20.41 0.29 -44.49
N LYS A 12 20.78 -0.51 -45.51
CA LYS A 12 22.07 -0.39 -46.19
C LYS A 12 22.10 0.89 -47.01
N PHE A 13 22.89 1.88 -46.58
CA PHE A 13 23.15 3.09 -47.34
C PHE A 13 24.30 2.86 -48.33
N PRO A 14 24.19 3.31 -49.59
CA PRO A 14 25.24 3.10 -50.59
C PRO A 14 26.49 3.96 -50.30
N ASP A 15 27.67 3.35 -50.48
CA ASP A 15 28.99 3.89 -50.10
C ASP A 15 29.59 4.94 -51.08
N SER A 16 28.83 5.44 -52.06
CA SER A 16 29.33 6.40 -53.07
C SER A 16 28.50 7.69 -53.13
N PRO A 17 29.13 8.88 -53.32
CA PRO A 17 28.38 10.12 -53.43
C PRO A 17 27.51 10.10 -54.69
N PRO A 18 26.19 10.35 -54.58
CA PRO A 18 25.39 10.62 -55.77
C PRO A 18 25.99 11.84 -56.49
N SER A 19 25.97 11.83 -57.83
CA SER A 19 26.36 13.00 -58.62
C SER A 19 25.64 14.26 -58.11
N LEU A 20 26.28 15.43 -58.17
CA LEU A 20 25.75 16.69 -57.61
C LEU A 20 24.32 16.99 -58.11
N LEU A 21 24.04 16.59 -59.36
CA LEU A 21 22.71 16.60 -59.96
C LEU A 21 21.73 15.64 -59.27
N ALA A 22 22.12 14.39 -59.00
CA ALA A 22 21.30 13.41 -58.30
C ALA A 22 21.05 13.80 -56.83
N PHE A 23 22.03 14.43 -56.17
CA PHE A 23 21.83 15.00 -54.84
C PHE A 23 20.82 16.15 -54.89
N TYR A 24 20.95 17.08 -55.84
CA TYR A 24 20.02 18.20 -56.01
C TYR A 24 18.59 17.73 -56.32
N THR A 25 18.40 16.75 -57.21
CA THR A 25 17.08 16.20 -57.52
C THR A 25 16.48 15.46 -56.33
N HIS A 26 17.30 14.75 -55.55
CA HIS A 26 16.85 14.08 -54.33
C HIS A 26 16.51 15.07 -53.20
N LEU A 27 17.24 16.18 -53.08
CA LEU A 27 16.96 17.22 -52.09
C LEU A 27 15.68 17.98 -52.47
N ARG A 28 15.52 18.30 -53.77
CA ARG A 28 14.29 18.90 -54.30
C ARG A 28 13.08 17.99 -54.12
N SER A 29 13.23 16.68 -54.33
CA SER A 29 12.14 15.74 -54.10
C SER A 29 11.76 15.67 -52.62
N ILE A 30 12.73 15.56 -51.70
CA ILE A 30 12.47 15.61 -50.25
C ILE A 30 11.73 16.89 -49.85
N ILE A 31 12.19 18.06 -50.30
CA ILE A 31 11.53 19.35 -49.99
C ILE A 31 10.09 19.37 -50.50
N THR A 32 9.84 18.78 -51.67
CA THR A 32 8.50 18.73 -52.26
C THR A 32 7.57 17.77 -51.51
N TYR A 33 8.12 16.68 -50.95
CA TYR A 33 7.33 15.69 -50.21
C TYR A 33 7.19 16.01 -48.71
N LEU A 34 8.04 16.87 -48.14
CA LEU A 34 8.00 17.27 -46.74
C LEU A 34 6.60 17.72 -46.25
N PRO A 35 5.88 18.65 -46.92
CA PRO A 35 4.55 19.06 -46.48
C PRO A 35 3.53 17.91 -46.49
N ARG A 36 3.68 16.97 -47.41
CA ARG A 36 2.82 15.78 -47.51
C ARG A 36 3.11 14.77 -46.39
N TYR A 37 4.35 14.71 -45.90
CA TYR A 37 4.69 13.93 -44.70
C TYR A 37 4.17 14.60 -43.44
N ASP A 38 4.23 15.93 -43.33
CA ASP A 38 3.65 16.67 -42.19
C ASP A 38 2.14 16.46 -42.09
N GLU A 39 1.40 16.51 -43.20
CA GLU A 39 -0.03 16.22 -43.22
C GLU A 39 -0.34 14.79 -42.77
N GLN A 40 0.40 13.80 -43.27
CA GLN A 40 0.22 12.40 -42.89
C GLN A 40 0.58 12.17 -41.42
N PHE A 41 1.66 12.78 -40.94
CA PHE A 41 2.11 12.67 -39.56
C PHE A 41 1.09 13.30 -38.61
N ASN A 42 0.57 14.49 -38.94
CA ASN A 42 -0.50 15.14 -38.19
C ASN A 42 -1.80 14.31 -38.18
N ARG A 43 -2.14 13.66 -39.30
CA ARG A 43 -3.30 12.76 -39.36
C ARG A 43 -3.10 11.54 -38.47
N ILE A 44 -1.93 10.92 -38.48
CA ILE A 44 -1.60 9.78 -37.61
C ILE A 44 -1.61 10.21 -36.12
N ILE A 45 -1.04 11.39 -35.81
CA ILE A 45 -1.08 11.95 -34.46
C ILE A 45 -2.53 12.27 -34.03
N SER A 46 -3.40 12.73 -34.94
CA SER A 46 -4.79 13.00 -34.56
C SER A 46 -5.57 11.73 -34.20
N ILE A 47 -5.21 10.59 -34.78
CA ILE A 47 -5.88 9.29 -34.56
C ILE A 47 -5.28 8.54 -33.37
N TYR A 48 -3.95 8.57 -33.20
CA TYR A 48 -3.22 7.76 -32.21
C TYR A 48 -2.45 8.57 -31.16
N GLY A 49 -2.50 9.90 -31.25
CA GLY A 49 -1.84 10.80 -30.32
C GLY A 49 -2.53 10.84 -28.96
N THR A 50 -1.89 11.53 -28.02
CA THR A 50 -2.46 11.72 -26.69
C THR A 50 -3.76 12.52 -26.79
N PRO A 51 -4.83 12.14 -26.07
CA PRO A 51 -6.08 12.90 -26.06
C PRO A 51 -5.81 14.36 -25.69
N SER A 52 -6.57 15.28 -26.31
CA SER A 52 -6.37 16.72 -26.14
C SER A 52 -6.37 17.13 -24.67
N THR A 53 -5.67 18.21 -24.33
CA THR A 53 -5.62 18.73 -22.95
C THR A 53 -7.01 18.99 -22.39
N LEU A 54 -7.96 19.44 -23.22
CA LEU A 54 -9.37 19.60 -22.85
C LEU A 54 -10.05 18.26 -22.54
N THR A 55 -9.82 17.20 -23.34
CA THR A 55 -10.36 15.86 -23.09
C THR A 55 -9.75 15.19 -21.85
N ARG A 56 -8.52 15.56 -21.47
CA ARG A 56 -7.89 15.06 -20.25
C ARG A 56 -8.29 15.85 -19.00
N TRP A 57 -8.61 17.14 -19.16
CA TRP A 57 -8.86 18.04 -18.04
C TRP A 57 -10.33 18.46 -17.90
N TRP A 58 -11.27 17.99 -18.71
CA TRP A 58 -12.68 18.39 -18.56
C TRP A 58 -13.24 18.03 -17.18
N ILE A 59 -12.95 16.84 -16.63
CA ILE A 59 -13.41 16.46 -15.27
C ILE A 59 -12.82 17.39 -14.20
N PRO A 60 -11.49 17.58 -14.10
CA PRO A 60 -10.96 18.48 -13.08
C PRO A 60 -11.38 19.94 -13.32
N ILE A 61 -11.56 20.39 -14.58
CA ILE A 61 -12.04 21.74 -14.87
C ILE A 61 -13.50 21.92 -14.46
N THR A 62 -14.39 20.98 -14.76
CA THR A 62 -15.80 21.07 -14.36
C THR A 62 -15.94 20.99 -12.85
N VAL A 63 -15.25 20.06 -12.20
CA VAL A 63 -15.21 19.95 -10.73
C VAL A 63 -14.64 21.22 -10.11
N SER A 64 -13.52 21.72 -10.61
CA SER A 64 -12.90 22.95 -10.10
C SER A 64 -13.80 24.18 -10.32
N THR A 65 -14.53 24.25 -11.44
CA THR A 65 -15.46 25.35 -11.73
C THR A 65 -16.67 25.29 -10.80
N VAL A 66 -17.23 24.11 -10.56
CA VAL A 66 -18.35 23.92 -9.61
C VAL A 66 -17.92 24.25 -8.18
N VAL A 67 -16.73 23.79 -7.78
CA VAL A 67 -16.14 24.13 -6.48
C VAL A 67 -15.95 25.63 -6.40
N ALA A 68 -15.21 26.25 -7.32
CA ALA A 68 -14.96 27.69 -7.32
C ALA A 68 -16.26 28.52 -7.33
N TYR A 69 -17.29 28.09 -8.07
CA TYR A 69 -18.60 28.74 -8.07
C TYR A 69 -19.28 28.68 -6.71
N LYS A 70 -19.24 27.51 -6.04
CA LYS A 70 -19.77 27.35 -4.68
C LYS A 70 -18.95 28.09 -3.62
N THR A 71 -17.62 28.13 -3.75
CA THR A 71 -16.74 28.77 -2.77
C THR A 71 -16.60 30.28 -3.01
N ARG A 72 -17.05 30.81 -4.15
CA ARG A 72 -16.96 32.25 -4.49
C ARG A 72 -17.56 33.18 -3.43
N ASN A 73 -18.62 32.74 -2.72
CA ASN A 73 -19.25 33.53 -1.67
C ASN A 73 -18.72 33.21 -0.25
N HIS A 74 -17.81 32.24 -0.10
CA HIS A 74 -17.26 31.76 1.18
C HIS A 74 -15.74 31.88 1.28
N ILE A 75 -15.08 32.55 0.34
CA ILE A 75 -13.64 32.87 0.43
C ILE A 75 -13.53 34.28 1.02
N TYR A 76 -13.78 34.40 2.32
CA TYR A 76 -13.21 35.49 3.11
C TYR A 76 -12.04 34.92 3.90
N GLU A 77 -10.96 35.69 4.09
CA GLU A 77 -9.74 35.22 4.76
C GLU A 77 -10.01 34.69 6.19
N GLU A 78 -11.08 35.18 6.82
CA GLU A 78 -11.53 34.73 8.15
C GLU A 78 -12.04 33.28 8.17
N ASP A 79 -12.53 32.74 7.05
CA ASP A 79 -13.05 31.39 6.97
C ASP A 79 -11.93 30.35 6.84
N PHE A 80 -10.77 30.70 6.31
CA PHE A 80 -9.66 29.74 6.17
C PHE A 80 -9.12 29.28 7.53
N ILE A 81 -8.99 30.21 8.49
CA ILE A 81 -8.55 29.88 9.84
C ILE A 81 -9.58 28.99 10.53
N LYS A 82 -10.87 29.30 10.40
CA LYS A 82 -11.96 28.46 10.93
C LYS A 82 -11.96 27.06 10.32
N TRP A 83 -11.79 26.96 9.00
CA TRP A 83 -11.71 25.67 8.31
C TRP A 83 -10.51 24.85 8.77
N PHE A 84 -9.36 25.50 9.03
CA PHE A 84 -8.19 24.81 9.56
C PHE A 84 -8.41 24.35 10.99
N GLU A 85 -9.05 25.17 11.82
CA GLU A 85 -9.39 24.82 13.20
C GLU A 85 -10.42 23.68 13.25
N GLU A 86 -11.46 23.74 12.43
CA GLU A 86 -12.46 22.68 12.25
C GLU A 86 -11.84 21.39 11.70
N ALA A 87 -10.94 21.48 10.70
CA ALA A 87 -10.23 20.32 10.18
C ALA A 87 -9.31 19.70 11.23
N LYS A 88 -8.58 20.51 12.00
CA LYS A 88 -7.75 20.04 13.11
C LYS A 88 -8.62 19.34 14.17
N LEU A 89 -9.73 19.96 14.56
CA LEU A 89 -10.65 19.40 15.54
C LEU A 89 -11.24 18.06 15.03
N THR A 90 -11.62 18.00 13.75
CA THR A 90 -12.14 16.78 13.11
C THR A 90 -11.10 15.67 13.09
N VAL A 91 -9.84 15.98 12.80
CA VAL A 91 -8.74 14.99 12.83
C VAL A 91 -8.49 14.50 14.25
N VAL A 92 -8.49 15.40 15.25
CA VAL A 92 -8.30 15.04 16.66
C VAL A 92 -9.44 14.16 17.16
N ASN A 93 -10.69 14.53 16.88
CA ASN A 93 -11.87 13.77 17.28
C ASN A 93 -11.91 12.42 16.56
N PHE A 94 -11.61 12.38 15.26
CA PHE A 94 -11.50 11.13 14.52
C PHE A 94 -10.43 10.21 15.14
N TRP A 95 -9.24 10.75 15.45
CA TRP A 95 -8.17 9.95 16.04
C TRP A 95 -8.52 9.47 17.45
N SER A 96 -9.10 10.33 18.29
CA SER A 96 -9.51 10.02 19.65
C SER A 96 -10.61 8.95 19.67
N ASP A 97 -11.73 9.22 19.00
CA ASP A 97 -12.97 8.47 19.22
C ASP A 97 -13.00 7.18 18.38
N TRP A 98 -12.34 7.18 17.21
CA TRP A 98 -12.40 6.06 16.27
C TRP A 98 -11.16 5.19 16.25
N VAL A 99 -10.00 5.71 16.66
CA VAL A 99 -8.74 4.96 16.65
C VAL A 99 -8.29 4.67 18.08
N TRP A 100 -8.12 5.70 18.90
CA TRP A 100 -7.49 5.59 20.22
C TRP A 100 -8.41 4.92 21.26
N GLU A 101 -9.62 5.43 21.45
CA GLU A 101 -10.56 4.92 22.44
C GLU A 101 -10.95 3.44 22.19
N PRO A 102 -11.25 3.01 20.96
CA PRO A 102 -11.59 1.62 20.72
C PRO A 102 -10.38 0.68 20.85
N LEU A 103 -9.16 1.15 20.52
CA LEU A 103 -7.93 0.38 20.76
C LEU A 103 -7.67 0.16 22.25
N ILE A 104 -7.89 1.17 23.09
CA ILE A 104 -7.77 1.02 24.55
C ILE A 104 -8.83 0.06 25.08
N LYS A 105 -10.10 0.21 24.68
CA LYS A 105 -11.18 -0.70 25.10
C LYS A 105 -10.86 -2.14 24.70
N MET A 106 -10.37 -2.35 23.49
CA MET A 106 -9.93 -3.67 23.03
C MET A 106 -8.76 -4.22 23.87
N MET A 107 -7.75 -3.40 24.17
CA MET A 107 -6.61 -3.79 25.01
C MET A 107 -7.05 -4.14 26.44
N ASP A 108 -8.00 -3.39 26.98
CA ASP A 108 -8.59 -3.63 28.31
C ASP A 108 -9.35 -4.95 28.35
N THR A 109 -10.15 -5.24 27.32
CA THR A 109 -10.87 -6.51 27.17
C THR A 109 -9.94 -7.72 27.07
N ILE A 110 -8.80 -7.59 26.38
CA ILE A 110 -7.79 -8.65 26.30
C ILE A 110 -7.10 -8.83 27.66
N ARG A 111 -6.73 -7.74 28.34
CA ARG A 111 -5.94 -7.76 29.58
C ARG A 111 -6.72 -8.20 30.82
N HIS A 112 -8.02 -7.89 30.91
CA HIS A 112 -8.82 -8.11 32.13
C HIS A 112 -9.75 -9.34 32.09
N LYS A 113 -9.84 -10.05 30.95
CA LYS A 113 -10.71 -11.24 30.81
C LYS A 113 -10.29 -12.41 31.71
N GLU A 114 -9.00 -12.69 31.81
CA GLU A 114 -8.51 -13.86 32.56
C GLU A 114 -8.74 -13.71 34.07
N ARG A 115 -8.56 -12.51 34.63
CA ARG A 115 -8.64 -12.30 36.07
C ARG A 115 -10.07 -12.38 36.61
N ARG A 116 -11.04 -11.80 35.89
CA ARG A 116 -12.44 -11.74 36.35
C ARG A 116 -13.16 -13.09 36.19
N LEU A 117 -12.84 -13.86 35.15
CA LEU A 117 -13.40 -15.19 34.93
C LEU A 117 -12.89 -16.24 35.93
N VAL A 118 -11.63 -16.14 36.38
CA VAL A 118 -11.07 -17.03 37.40
C VAL A 118 -11.60 -16.73 38.80
N LEU A 119 -11.95 -15.46 39.08
CA LEU A 119 -12.52 -15.05 40.37
C LEU A 119 -13.98 -15.50 40.52
N MET A 120 -14.85 -15.23 39.53
CA MET A 120 -16.27 -15.64 39.61
C MET A 120 -16.44 -17.16 39.65
N GLY A 121 -15.63 -17.91 38.89
CA GLY A 121 -15.69 -19.38 38.91
C GLY A 121 -15.21 -20.00 40.22
N LYS A 122 -14.31 -19.33 40.96
CA LYS A 122 -13.84 -19.81 42.26
C LYS A 122 -14.85 -19.58 43.36
N ASP A 123 -15.45 -18.39 43.43
CA ASP A 123 -16.41 -18.05 44.49
C ASP A 123 -17.73 -18.84 44.34
N SER A 124 -18.22 -19.01 43.10
CA SER A 124 -19.42 -19.82 42.86
C SER A 124 -19.18 -21.31 43.12
N LEU A 125 -18.03 -21.86 42.68
CA LEU A 125 -17.71 -23.27 42.89
C LEU A 125 -17.51 -23.58 44.38
N ASN A 126 -16.95 -22.65 45.15
CA ASN A 126 -16.76 -22.84 46.59
C ASN A 126 -18.10 -22.81 47.34
N SER A 127 -19.03 -21.94 46.95
CA SER A 127 -20.41 -21.92 47.46
C SER A 127 -21.15 -23.23 47.14
N ASP A 128 -20.99 -23.75 45.93
CA ASP A 128 -21.64 -25.00 45.52
C ASP A 128 -21.04 -26.22 46.22
N LEU A 129 -19.72 -26.24 46.46
CA LEU A 129 -19.04 -27.27 47.25
C LEU A 129 -19.49 -27.26 48.72
N GLU A 130 -19.65 -26.08 49.30
CA GLU A 130 -20.14 -25.93 50.68
C GLU A 130 -21.60 -26.41 50.81
N SER A 131 -22.44 -26.11 49.82
CA SER A 131 -23.82 -26.61 49.81
C SER A 131 -23.89 -28.13 49.61
N LEU A 132 -23.01 -28.70 48.79
CA LEU A 132 -22.92 -30.14 48.56
C LEU A 132 -22.44 -30.86 49.81
N GLU A 133 -21.43 -30.32 50.50
CA GLU A 133 -20.90 -30.84 51.77
C GLU A 133 -22.02 -30.97 52.81
N ARG A 134 -22.82 -29.92 53.00
CA ARG A 134 -23.95 -29.92 53.95
C ARG A 134 -25.01 -30.97 53.59
N MET A 135 -25.39 -31.04 52.31
CA MET A 135 -26.43 -31.97 51.84
C MET A 135 -26.00 -33.44 51.96
N VAL A 136 -24.72 -33.73 51.72
CA VAL A 136 -24.15 -35.07 51.86
C VAL A 136 -24.06 -35.48 53.33
N LEU A 137 -23.66 -34.57 54.22
CA LEU A 137 -23.61 -34.84 55.66
C LEU A 137 -25.00 -35.12 56.24
N ASP A 138 -26.01 -34.36 55.81
CA ASP A 138 -27.40 -34.58 56.22
C ASP A 138 -27.92 -35.94 55.72
N PHE A 139 -27.65 -36.32 54.47
CA PHE A 139 -28.03 -37.62 53.90
C PHE A 139 -27.42 -38.79 54.67
N VAL A 140 -26.15 -38.69 55.04
CA VAL A 140 -25.43 -39.74 55.78
C VAL A 140 -25.94 -39.86 57.22
N ARG A 141 -26.28 -38.75 57.87
CA ARG A 141 -26.90 -38.71 59.22
C ARG A 141 -28.28 -39.34 59.25
N ASP A 142 -29.10 -39.09 58.21
CA ASP A 142 -30.48 -39.58 58.16
C ASP A 142 -30.56 -41.10 57.88
N GLN A 143 -29.63 -41.65 57.10
CA GLN A 143 -29.66 -43.08 56.72
C GLN A 143 -28.82 -43.99 57.60
N ARG A 144 -27.79 -43.49 58.27
CA ARG A 144 -27.01 -44.26 59.23
C ARG A 144 -26.88 -43.46 60.54
N GLN A 145 -27.24 -44.10 61.65
CA GLN A 145 -26.89 -43.65 63.00
C GLN A 145 -25.36 -43.78 63.22
N LEU A 146 -24.55 -42.99 62.52
CA LEU A 146 -23.10 -42.96 62.69
C LEU A 146 -22.75 -42.07 63.89
N ASN A 147 -21.70 -42.43 64.62
CA ASN A 147 -21.18 -41.63 65.72
C ASN A 147 -20.50 -40.36 65.20
N ASP A 148 -20.54 -39.29 65.99
CA ASP A 148 -20.04 -37.95 65.61
C ASP A 148 -18.56 -37.91 65.17
N GLU A 149 -17.73 -38.87 65.62
CA GLU A 149 -16.32 -38.97 65.22
C GLU A 149 -16.12 -39.46 63.77
N GLU A 150 -17.02 -40.30 63.25
CA GLU A 150 -16.93 -40.82 61.88
C GLU A 150 -17.38 -39.78 60.85
N ILE A 151 -18.29 -38.89 61.26
CA ILE A 151 -18.77 -37.75 60.46
C ILE A 151 -17.63 -36.77 60.19
N ALA A 152 -16.79 -36.47 61.18
CA ALA A 152 -15.66 -35.56 61.01
C ALA A 152 -14.59 -36.09 60.03
N ASN A 153 -14.33 -37.39 60.03
CA ASN A 153 -13.40 -38.03 59.09
C ASN A 153 -13.98 -38.04 57.65
N LEU A 154 -15.30 -38.21 57.53
CA LEU A 154 -15.99 -38.14 56.25
C LEU A 154 -15.99 -36.71 55.68
N THR A 155 -16.18 -35.67 56.51
CA THR A 155 -16.06 -34.27 56.11
C THR A 155 -14.69 -33.94 55.52
N TYR A 156 -13.62 -34.45 56.13
CA TYR A 156 -12.26 -34.27 55.61
C TYR A 156 -12.08 -34.94 54.23
N ARG A 157 -12.62 -36.14 54.03
CA ARG A 157 -12.56 -36.87 52.74
C ARG A 157 -13.43 -36.24 51.65
N ILE A 158 -14.57 -35.65 52.01
CA ILE A 158 -15.44 -34.92 51.09
C ILE A 158 -14.75 -33.64 50.59
N ARG A 159 -14.04 -32.92 51.47
CA ARG A 159 -13.21 -31.76 51.08
C ARG A 159 -12.08 -32.11 50.12
N ASP A 160 -11.56 -33.32 50.19
CA ASP A 160 -10.53 -33.86 49.28
C ASP A 160 -11.12 -34.44 47.97
N GLY A 161 -12.45 -34.46 47.84
CA GLY A 161 -13.16 -34.88 46.63
C GLY A 161 -13.52 -36.37 46.53
N ASP A 162 -13.36 -37.15 47.60
CA ASP A 162 -13.72 -38.57 47.61
C ASP A 162 -15.20 -38.79 48.02
N LEU A 163 -16.07 -38.86 47.01
CA LEU A 163 -17.52 -39.05 47.17
C LEU A 163 -17.96 -40.53 47.08
N SER A 164 -17.00 -41.47 47.10
CA SER A 164 -17.24 -42.90 46.82
C SER A 164 -18.26 -43.55 47.76
N MET A 165 -18.28 -43.13 49.03
CA MET A 165 -19.21 -43.64 50.05
C MET A 165 -20.67 -43.25 49.74
N VAL A 166 -20.88 -42.02 49.29
CA VAL A 166 -22.19 -41.44 48.99
C VAL A 166 -22.77 -42.02 47.71
N LEU A 167 -21.92 -42.18 46.69
CA LEU A 167 -22.29 -42.76 45.40
C LEU A 167 -22.79 -44.20 45.54
N ARG A 168 -22.19 -45.01 46.42
CA ARG A 168 -22.65 -46.38 46.69
C ARG A 168 -24.05 -46.44 47.28
N VAL A 169 -24.37 -45.51 48.17
CA VAL A 169 -25.69 -45.46 48.83
C VAL A 169 -26.76 -44.93 47.87
N TYR A 170 -26.41 -43.92 47.06
CA TYR A 170 -27.24 -43.45 45.95
C TYR A 170 -27.56 -44.57 44.95
N GLU A 171 -26.55 -45.34 44.54
CA GLU A 171 -26.69 -46.46 43.60
C GLU A 171 -27.57 -47.60 44.16
N GLN A 172 -27.61 -47.74 45.48
CA GLN A 172 -28.43 -48.74 46.17
C GLN A 172 -29.90 -48.30 46.27
N GLU A 173 -30.18 -47.01 46.43
CA GLU A 173 -31.55 -46.47 46.41
C GLU A 173 -32.13 -46.34 44.99
N LEU A 174 -31.29 -46.08 43.98
CA LEU A 174 -31.72 -46.04 42.57
C LEU A 174 -32.31 -47.38 42.10
N LYS A 175 -31.98 -48.49 42.78
CA LYS A 175 -32.49 -49.83 42.49
C LYS A 175 -33.97 -50.03 42.88
N SER A 176 -34.60 -49.14 43.65
CA SER A 176 -36.03 -49.25 43.97
C SER A 176 -36.77 -47.91 43.96
N PRO A 177 -37.02 -47.32 42.78
CA PRO A 177 -37.62 -45.99 42.67
C PRO A 177 -39.11 -45.91 43.08
N PHE A 178 -39.81 -47.04 43.19
CA PHE A 178 -41.28 -47.06 43.37
C PHE A 178 -41.78 -47.28 44.81
N LYS A 179 -40.89 -47.48 45.80
CA LYS A 179 -41.32 -47.65 47.21
C LYS A 179 -41.49 -46.34 47.99
N SER A 180 -40.99 -45.20 47.49
CA SER A 180 -41.04 -43.89 48.19
C SER A 180 -42.05 -42.88 47.62
N THR A 181 -42.85 -43.27 46.63
CA THR A 181 -43.81 -42.36 45.95
C THR A 181 -45.08 -42.08 46.77
N VAL A 182 -45.40 -42.93 47.75
CA VAL A 182 -46.73 -42.93 48.41
C VAL A 182 -46.82 -42.02 49.63
N THR A 183 -45.73 -41.41 50.10
CA THR A 183 -45.68 -40.70 51.40
C THR A 183 -45.48 -39.17 51.30
N GLY A 184 -45.83 -38.53 50.18
CA GLY A 184 -45.85 -37.04 50.08
C GLY A 184 -44.65 -36.39 49.39
N ASN A 185 -43.81 -37.17 48.70
CA ASN A 185 -42.59 -36.66 48.06
C ASN A 185 -42.82 -35.96 46.70
N LEU A 186 -44.01 -36.06 46.10
CA LEU A 186 -44.27 -35.52 44.74
C LEU A 186 -44.16 -33.99 44.68
N ILE A 187 -44.69 -33.28 45.69
CA ILE A 187 -44.59 -31.81 45.79
C ILE A 187 -43.13 -31.40 46.02
N ARG A 188 -42.40 -32.15 46.83
CA ARG A 188 -40.96 -31.91 47.10
C ARG A 188 -40.13 -32.14 45.84
N THR A 189 -40.39 -33.20 45.07
CA THR A 189 -39.75 -33.46 43.77
C THR A 189 -40.06 -32.37 42.74
N LEU A 190 -41.31 -31.89 42.68
CA LEU A 190 -41.68 -30.74 41.83
C LEU A 190 -40.94 -29.46 42.24
N LEU A 191 -40.84 -29.17 43.54
CA LEU A 191 -40.09 -28.02 44.04
C LEU A 191 -38.58 -28.13 43.74
N ILE A 192 -38.00 -29.33 43.88
CA ILE A 192 -36.61 -29.61 43.48
C ILE A 192 -36.43 -29.38 41.99
N GLN A 193 -37.38 -29.80 41.15
CA GLN A 193 -37.31 -29.63 39.71
C GLN A 193 -37.41 -28.16 39.29
N VAL A 194 -38.24 -27.36 39.97
CA VAL A 194 -38.31 -25.90 39.77
C VAL A 194 -36.99 -25.24 40.16
N GLN A 195 -36.40 -25.62 41.30
CA GLN A 195 -35.10 -25.09 41.72
C GLN A 195 -33.98 -25.50 40.76
N LYS A 196 -34.00 -26.75 40.26
CA LYS A 196 -33.05 -27.21 39.26
C LYS A 196 -33.17 -26.43 37.96
N THR A 197 -34.39 -26.17 37.50
CA THR A 197 -34.65 -25.36 36.30
C THR A 197 -34.17 -23.91 36.49
N LYS A 198 -34.34 -23.33 37.68
CA LYS A 198 -33.81 -22.01 38.01
C LYS A 198 -32.28 -21.97 37.93
N VAL A 199 -31.61 -22.96 38.54
CA VAL A 199 -30.14 -23.07 38.50
C VAL A 199 -29.65 -23.28 37.07
N ASP A 200 -30.30 -24.14 36.30
CA ASP A 200 -29.93 -24.40 34.91
C ASP A 200 -30.14 -23.15 34.03
N MET A 201 -31.18 -22.35 34.30
CA MET A 201 -31.40 -21.06 33.66
C MET A 201 -30.32 -20.04 34.03
N GLU A 202 -29.97 -19.92 35.31
CA GLU A 202 -28.90 -19.02 35.78
C GLU A 202 -27.54 -19.39 35.16
N LEU A 203 -27.26 -20.69 35.06
CA LEU A 203 -26.03 -21.22 34.46
C LEU A 203 -26.01 -21.01 32.94
N ALA A 204 -27.16 -21.17 32.27
CA ALA A 204 -27.33 -20.82 30.86
C ALA A 204 -27.19 -19.31 30.61
N MET A 205 -27.73 -18.46 31.49
CA MET A 205 -27.57 -17.00 31.41
C MET A 205 -26.11 -16.59 31.62
N ALA A 206 -25.40 -17.22 32.56
CA ALA A 206 -23.96 -17.02 32.74
C ALA A 206 -23.15 -17.49 31.52
N ALA A 207 -23.54 -18.61 30.90
CA ALA A 207 -22.93 -19.09 29.67
C ALA A 207 -23.18 -18.14 28.48
N LEU A 208 -24.38 -17.57 28.38
CA LEU A 208 -24.72 -16.56 27.36
C LEU A 208 -23.91 -15.27 27.56
N ASP A 209 -23.80 -14.78 28.80
CA ASP A 209 -22.99 -13.60 29.09
C ASP A 209 -21.52 -13.85 28.73
N LYS A 210 -21.00 -15.04 29.03
CA LYS A 210 -19.66 -15.47 28.60
C LYS A 210 -19.51 -15.53 27.08
N LEU A 211 -20.52 -15.99 26.34
CA LEU A 211 -20.49 -16.05 24.88
C LEU A 211 -20.55 -14.66 24.23
N LEU A 212 -21.45 -13.79 24.68
CA LEU A 212 -21.55 -12.41 24.20
C LEU A 212 -20.25 -11.65 24.47
N LYS A 213 -19.68 -11.83 25.66
CA LYS A 213 -18.39 -11.26 26.03
C LYS A 213 -17.23 -11.88 25.26
N SER A 214 -17.31 -13.16 24.90
CA SER A 214 -16.34 -13.81 24.00
C SER A 214 -16.37 -13.20 22.61
N ASN A 215 -17.54 -12.81 22.12
CA ASN A 215 -17.74 -12.21 20.79
C ASN A 215 -17.55 -10.69 20.77
N GLU A 216 -17.50 -10.04 21.92
CA GLU A 216 -17.23 -8.60 22.04
C GLU A 216 -15.95 -8.18 21.28
N LEU A 217 -14.90 -9.00 21.30
CA LEU A 217 -13.68 -8.73 20.54
C LEU A 217 -13.91 -8.74 19.02
N ASN A 218 -14.72 -9.68 18.51
CA ASN A 218 -15.07 -9.69 17.09
C ASN A 218 -15.89 -8.45 16.70
N PHE A 219 -16.83 -8.01 17.55
CA PHE A 219 -17.57 -6.78 17.33
C PHE A 219 -16.68 -5.53 17.41
N ALA A 220 -15.69 -5.50 18.31
CA ALA A 220 -14.72 -4.42 18.40
C ALA A 220 -13.85 -4.32 17.14
N PHE A 221 -13.37 -5.46 16.61
CA PHE A 221 -12.62 -5.49 15.35
C PHE A 221 -13.48 -5.04 14.15
N LEU A 222 -14.75 -5.46 14.10
CA LEU A 222 -15.68 -5.05 13.06
C LEU A 222 -15.93 -3.53 13.07
N ALA A 223 -16.01 -2.92 14.26
CA ALA A 223 -16.16 -1.48 14.43
C ALA A 223 -14.89 -0.69 14.07
N LEU A 224 -13.71 -1.24 14.35
CA LEU A 224 -12.41 -0.63 14.06
C LEU A 224 -12.05 -0.67 12.57
N GLY A 225 -12.49 -1.69 11.83
CA GLY A 225 -12.11 -1.92 10.43
C GLY A 225 -12.25 -0.69 9.52
N PRO A 226 -13.43 -0.02 9.46
CA PRO A 226 -13.61 1.16 8.62
C PRO A 226 -12.66 2.32 8.94
N SER A 227 -12.37 2.56 10.23
CA SER A 227 -11.46 3.63 10.66
C SER A 227 -10.03 3.40 10.18
N LEU A 228 -9.52 2.17 10.33
CA LEU A 228 -8.19 1.77 9.87
C LEU A 228 -8.09 1.79 8.34
N PHE A 229 -9.17 1.43 7.64
CA PHE A 229 -9.23 1.51 6.18
C PHE A 229 -9.11 2.97 5.70
N VAL A 230 -9.81 3.92 6.35
CA VAL A 230 -9.69 5.35 6.04
C VAL A 230 -8.27 5.86 6.30
N VAL A 231 -7.65 5.48 7.43
CA VAL A 231 -6.25 5.85 7.74
C VAL A 231 -5.28 5.28 6.69
N TYR A 232 -5.50 4.06 6.23
CA TYR A 232 -4.70 3.43 5.18
C TYR A 232 -4.84 4.16 3.83
N LEU A 233 -6.07 4.47 3.41
CA LEU A 233 -6.33 5.23 2.20
C LEU A 233 -5.71 6.63 2.27
N PHE A 234 -5.86 7.32 3.41
CA PHE A 234 -5.26 8.63 3.61
C PHE A 234 -3.73 8.56 3.56
N SER A 235 -3.12 7.58 4.22
CA SER A 235 -1.67 7.38 4.16
C SER A 235 -1.22 7.11 2.73
N THR A 236 -1.84 6.17 2.01
CA THR A 236 -1.47 5.89 0.62
C THR A 236 -1.68 7.07 -0.32
N TRP A 237 -2.72 7.88 -0.11
CA TRP A 237 -2.94 9.13 -0.86
C TRP A 237 -1.84 10.15 -0.60
N VAL A 238 -1.50 10.43 0.66
CA VAL A 238 -0.39 11.34 1.02
C VAL A 238 0.93 10.82 0.42
N LYS A 239 1.21 9.53 0.58
CA LYS A 239 2.39 8.89 0.02
C LYS A 239 2.44 9.05 -1.50
N ASN A 240 1.35 8.78 -2.21
CA ASN A 240 1.30 8.91 -3.66
C ASN A 240 1.46 10.36 -4.12
N ILE A 241 0.92 11.34 -3.40
CA ILE A 241 1.06 12.75 -3.77
C ILE A 241 2.48 13.27 -3.53
N TRP A 242 3.17 12.76 -2.50
CA TRP A 242 4.55 13.13 -2.18
C TRP A 242 5.58 12.35 -3.00
N TRP A 243 5.26 11.12 -3.41
CA TRP A 243 6.15 10.23 -4.16
C TRP A 243 5.80 10.06 -5.65
N ASN A 244 4.79 10.76 -6.18
CA ASN A 244 4.44 10.60 -7.59
C ASN A 244 5.60 11.02 -8.50
N LYS A 245 5.97 10.14 -9.43
CA LYS A 245 6.99 10.37 -10.47
C LYS A 245 6.66 11.53 -11.41
N ASP A 246 5.41 11.97 -11.43
CA ASP A 246 4.93 13.12 -12.21
C ASP A 246 5.24 14.48 -11.57
N THR A 247 5.69 14.51 -10.32
CA THR A 247 6.20 15.73 -9.67
C THR A 247 7.48 16.17 -10.39
N TRP A 248 7.72 17.49 -10.50
CA TRP A 248 8.92 18.08 -11.12
C TRP A 248 10.24 17.32 -10.86
N PRO A 249 10.60 16.90 -9.63
CA PRO A 249 11.80 16.12 -9.38
C PRO A 249 11.81 14.74 -10.06
N GLY A 250 10.66 14.06 -10.20
CA GLY A 250 10.55 12.78 -10.89
C GLY A 250 10.71 12.89 -12.40
N LYS A 251 10.21 13.98 -13.00
CA LYS A 251 10.45 14.30 -14.42
C LYS A 251 11.90 14.65 -14.70
N VAL A 252 12.56 15.38 -13.79
CA VAL A 252 14.00 15.69 -13.89
C VAL A 252 14.84 14.41 -13.79
N LYS A 253 14.52 13.50 -12.85
CA LYS A 253 15.19 12.18 -12.76
C LYS A 253 15.03 11.38 -14.05
N GLY A 254 13.80 11.29 -14.60
CA GLY A 254 13.55 10.61 -15.86
C GLY A 254 14.25 11.26 -17.07
N ALA A 255 14.39 12.58 -17.10
CA ALA A 255 15.12 13.30 -18.14
C ALA A 255 16.62 12.99 -18.08
N ASN A 256 17.23 12.96 -16.89
CA ASN A 256 18.65 12.64 -16.70
C ASN A 256 19.01 11.24 -17.23
N VAL A 257 18.17 10.23 -16.95
CA VAL A 257 18.37 8.86 -17.46
C VAL A 257 18.35 8.82 -18.99
N LYS A 258 17.36 9.47 -19.61
CA LYS A 258 17.25 9.54 -21.08
C LYS A 258 18.39 10.34 -21.72
N MET A 259 18.88 11.36 -21.02
CA MET A 259 20.01 12.18 -21.45
C MET A 259 21.31 11.37 -21.41
N ARG A 260 21.49 10.56 -20.36
CA ARG A 260 22.61 9.62 -20.21
C ARG A 260 22.64 8.58 -21.34
N GLU A 261 21.50 7.98 -21.64
CA GLU A 261 21.36 7.02 -22.73
C GLU A 261 21.69 7.65 -24.09
N SER A 262 21.15 8.83 -24.38
CA SER A 262 21.39 9.52 -25.64
C SER A 262 22.87 9.93 -25.80
N LEU A 263 23.53 10.38 -24.73
CA LEU A 263 24.96 10.71 -24.76
C LEU A 263 25.82 9.45 -24.95
N ARG A 264 25.48 8.34 -24.32
CA ARG A 264 26.16 7.04 -24.51
C ARG A 264 26.06 6.55 -25.96
N ILE A 265 24.91 6.72 -26.60
CA ILE A 265 24.73 6.35 -28.01
C ILE A 265 25.61 7.23 -28.90
N ILE A 266 25.65 8.55 -28.67
CA ILE A 266 26.53 9.45 -29.41
C ILE A 266 28.00 9.04 -29.23
N GLU A 267 28.44 8.81 -28.01
CA GLU A 267 29.81 8.38 -27.71
C GLU A 267 30.15 7.06 -28.43
N ARG A 268 29.25 6.07 -28.38
CA ARG A 268 29.42 4.81 -29.11
C ARG A 268 29.58 5.03 -30.62
N LEU A 269 28.70 5.82 -31.22
CA LEU A 269 28.73 6.14 -32.66
C LEU A 269 30.00 6.91 -33.05
N LEU A 270 30.51 7.78 -32.18
CA LEU A 270 31.74 8.52 -32.41
C LEU A 270 32.98 7.65 -32.24
N VAL A 271 33.00 6.75 -31.25
CA VAL A 271 34.13 5.82 -31.00
C VAL A 271 34.25 4.79 -32.11
N GLU A 272 33.14 4.26 -32.61
CA GLU A 272 33.10 3.34 -33.76
C GLU A 272 33.72 3.97 -35.02
N ARG A 273 33.63 5.29 -35.14
CA ARG A 273 34.15 6.07 -36.27
C ARG A 273 35.58 6.60 -36.05
N LEU A 274 36.15 6.45 -34.86
CA LEU A 274 37.51 6.91 -34.54
C LEU A 274 38.62 6.22 -35.36
N PRO A 275 38.53 4.92 -35.73
CA PRO A 275 39.51 4.26 -36.60
C PRO A 275 39.50 4.79 -38.04
N GLU A 276 38.33 5.12 -38.59
CA GLU A 276 38.17 5.61 -39.97
C GLU A 276 38.87 6.96 -40.17
N GLU A 277 38.93 7.83 -39.15
CA GLU A 277 39.64 9.12 -39.19
C GLU A 277 41.16 8.97 -39.36
N ARG A 278 41.74 7.81 -38.99
CA ARG A 278 43.17 7.52 -39.21
C ARG A 278 43.45 7.01 -40.63
N ASP A 279 42.54 6.21 -41.19
CA ASP A 279 42.65 5.67 -42.55
C ASP A 279 42.25 6.67 -43.65
N HIS A 280 41.48 7.72 -43.31
CA HIS A 280 41.13 8.81 -44.23
C HIS A 280 42.34 9.57 -44.82
N LEU A 281 43.54 9.42 -44.25
CA LEU A 281 44.78 9.96 -44.82
C LEU A 281 45.28 9.18 -46.05
N LEU A 282 44.82 7.95 -46.26
CA LEU A 282 45.22 7.08 -47.38
C LEU A 282 44.12 6.93 -48.43
N THR A 283 42.85 7.15 -48.08
CA THR A 283 41.74 7.17 -49.03
C THR A 283 40.60 8.07 -48.52
N PRO A 284 40.09 9.00 -49.35
CA PRO A 284 38.99 9.90 -48.96
C PRO A 284 37.67 9.14 -49.00
N HIS A 285 37.47 8.21 -48.07
CA HIS A 285 36.16 7.60 -47.88
C HIS A 285 35.20 8.67 -47.37
N LEU A 286 34.09 8.84 -48.07
CA LEU A 286 33.06 9.77 -47.69
C LEU A 286 32.47 9.28 -46.38
N THR A 287 32.56 10.10 -45.33
CA THR A 287 32.01 9.75 -44.03
C THR A 287 30.54 9.33 -44.20
N PRO A 288 30.08 8.18 -43.66
CA PRO A 288 28.72 7.73 -43.91
C PRO A 288 27.76 8.78 -43.35
N PHE A 289 27.12 9.56 -44.23
CA PHE A 289 26.24 10.67 -43.84
C PHE A 289 25.11 10.22 -42.90
N ALA A 290 24.76 8.93 -42.96
CA ALA A 290 23.83 8.29 -42.05
C ALA A 290 24.26 8.35 -40.58
N THR A 291 25.53 8.02 -40.26
CA THR A 291 26.01 8.06 -38.86
C THR A 291 26.09 9.48 -38.34
N HIS A 292 26.47 10.43 -39.19
CA HIS A 292 26.43 11.86 -38.86
C HIS A 292 25.01 12.35 -38.58
N GLY A 293 24.04 11.94 -39.40
CA GLY A 293 22.62 12.24 -39.17
C GLY A 293 22.10 11.67 -37.85
N LEU A 294 22.48 10.44 -37.49
CA LEU A 294 22.10 9.84 -36.21
C LEU A 294 22.66 10.61 -35.01
N VAL A 295 23.93 11.05 -35.09
CA VAL A 295 24.53 11.90 -34.05
C VAL A 295 23.74 13.20 -33.88
N ILE A 296 23.38 13.88 -34.97
CA ILE A 296 22.58 15.12 -34.93
C ILE A 296 21.20 14.85 -34.29
N CYS A 297 20.53 13.76 -34.64
CA CYS A 297 19.25 13.38 -34.05
C CYS A 297 19.35 13.18 -32.54
N HIS A 298 20.39 12.49 -32.06
CA HIS A 298 20.60 12.29 -30.62
C HIS A 298 21.02 13.58 -29.91
N VAL A 299 21.81 14.46 -30.55
CA VAL A 299 22.12 15.80 -30.01
C VAL A 299 20.86 16.66 -29.88
N HIS A 300 19.95 16.59 -30.85
CA HIS A 300 18.66 17.28 -30.76
C HIS A 300 17.81 16.75 -29.60
N ARG A 301 17.74 15.43 -29.43
CA ARG A 301 17.07 14.82 -28.25
C ARG A 301 17.69 15.28 -26.92
N LEU A 302 19.02 15.36 -26.85
CA LEU A 302 19.73 15.89 -25.68
C LEU A 302 19.35 17.35 -25.40
N ARG A 303 19.21 18.21 -26.43
CA ARG A 303 18.75 19.60 -26.26
C ARG A 303 17.33 19.66 -25.69
N THR A 304 16.43 18.78 -26.12
CA THR A 304 15.07 18.69 -25.56
C THR A 304 15.10 18.27 -24.09
N TYR A 305 15.95 17.32 -23.71
CA TYR A 305 16.09 16.94 -22.30
C TYR A 305 16.79 18.01 -21.45
N ALA A 306 17.72 18.77 -22.04
CA ALA A 306 18.39 19.88 -21.39
C ALA A 306 17.43 21.00 -20.93
N MET A 307 16.25 21.11 -21.56
CA MET A 307 15.21 22.06 -21.13
C MET A 307 14.59 21.72 -19.77
N TYR A 308 14.65 20.45 -19.34
CA TYR A 308 14.17 20.04 -18.01
C TYR A 308 15.21 20.29 -16.91
N LEU A 309 16.44 20.68 -17.25
CA LEU A 309 17.46 20.97 -16.25
C LEU A 309 17.20 22.32 -15.56
N PRO A 310 17.53 22.44 -14.26
CA PRO A 310 17.40 23.69 -13.54
C PRO A 310 18.30 24.77 -14.16
N SER A 311 17.79 25.99 -14.27
CA SER A 311 18.57 27.15 -14.76
C SER A 311 19.55 27.71 -13.72
N LYS A 312 19.70 27.03 -12.56
CA LYS A 312 20.60 27.44 -11.48
C LYS A 312 22.05 27.42 -11.99
N ASN A 313 22.82 28.45 -11.66
CA ASN A 313 24.24 28.59 -11.99
C ASN A 313 24.57 28.51 -13.50
N ASN A 314 23.64 28.89 -14.37
CA ASN A 314 23.77 28.78 -15.84
C ASN A 314 24.09 27.34 -16.32
N LEU A 315 23.72 26.33 -15.53
CA LEU A 315 23.95 24.92 -15.85
C LEU A 315 23.39 24.56 -17.22
N ARG A 316 22.14 24.97 -17.49
CA ARG A 316 21.46 24.75 -18.76
C ARG A 316 22.24 25.34 -19.93
N GLU A 317 22.71 26.57 -19.80
CA GLU A 317 23.42 27.28 -20.87
C GLU A 317 24.76 26.62 -21.19
N ARG A 318 25.55 26.27 -20.17
CA ARG A 318 26.83 25.57 -20.33
C ARG A 318 26.67 24.19 -20.97
N VAL A 319 25.62 23.45 -20.58
CA VAL A 319 25.28 22.15 -21.21
C VAL A 319 24.88 22.36 -22.67
N LEU A 320 24.09 23.39 -22.98
CA LEU A 320 23.71 23.70 -24.35
C LEU A 320 24.91 24.10 -25.21
N ASP A 321 25.91 24.78 -24.64
CA ASP A 321 27.16 25.11 -25.34
C ASP A 321 28.00 23.86 -25.65
N ASP A 322 28.09 22.91 -24.72
CA ASP A 322 28.70 21.59 -24.99
C ASP A 322 27.95 20.84 -26.12
N LEU A 323 26.62 20.89 -26.12
CA LEU A 323 25.80 20.28 -27.17
C LEU A 323 25.91 21.02 -28.52
N ARG A 324 26.22 22.32 -28.53
CA ARG A 324 26.54 23.08 -29.75
C ARG A 324 27.90 22.68 -30.30
N ALA A 325 28.88 22.42 -29.43
CA ALA A 325 30.20 21.95 -29.86
C ALA A 325 30.11 20.59 -30.58
N LEU A 326 29.29 19.66 -30.07
CA LEU A 326 29.06 18.34 -30.72
C LEU A 326 28.41 18.45 -32.12
N ASP A 327 27.59 19.49 -32.33
CA ASP A 327 26.89 19.79 -33.58
C ASP A 327 27.82 20.47 -34.61
N TYR A 328 28.97 21.00 -34.18
CA TYR A 328 29.84 21.80 -35.05
C TYR A 328 30.40 20.94 -36.20
N PRO A 329 30.20 21.33 -37.48
CA PRO A 329 30.61 20.51 -38.63
C PRO A 329 32.13 20.41 -38.80
N ARG A 330 32.88 21.44 -38.39
CA ARG A 330 34.35 21.49 -38.57
C ARG A 330 35.14 20.81 -37.45
N MET A 331 34.44 20.27 -36.45
CA MET A 331 35.08 19.57 -35.32
C MET A 331 35.33 18.10 -35.72
N GLY A 332 36.57 17.64 -35.58
CA GLY A 332 36.95 16.26 -35.88
C GLY A 332 36.30 15.24 -34.93
N VAL A 333 36.24 13.97 -35.33
CA VAL A 333 35.57 12.92 -34.53
C VAL A 333 36.25 12.78 -33.18
N ARG A 334 37.59 12.79 -33.14
CA ARG A 334 38.36 12.78 -31.90
C ARG A 334 38.02 13.94 -30.95
N GLN A 335 37.83 15.15 -31.48
CA GLN A 335 37.48 16.33 -30.67
C GLN A 335 36.06 16.21 -30.10
N LYS A 336 35.12 15.61 -30.85
CA LYS A 336 33.77 15.32 -30.37
C LYS A 336 33.76 14.28 -29.25
N VAL A 337 34.55 13.22 -29.37
CA VAL A 337 34.72 12.21 -28.30
C VAL A 337 35.26 12.87 -27.02
N MET A 338 36.29 13.70 -27.13
CA MET A 338 36.82 14.45 -25.97
C MET A 338 35.77 15.38 -25.33
N THR A 339 34.87 15.93 -26.13
CA THR A 339 33.75 16.74 -25.64
C THR A 339 32.74 15.88 -24.87
N CYS A 340 32.40 14.69 -25.37
CA CYS A 340 31.58 13.72 -24.63
C CYS A 340 32.23 13.31 -23.31
N GLU A 341 33.53 13.00 -23.31
CA GLU A 341 34.28 12.67 -22.08
C GLU A 341 34.27 13.84 -21.08
N ARG A 342 34.46 15.07 -21.56
CA ARG A 342 34.37 16.27 -20.72
C ARG A 342 32.99 16.40 -20.09
N MET A 343 31.93 16.18 -20.86
CA MET A 343 30.55 16.21 -20.38
C MET A 343 30.32 15.18 -19.27
N TRP A 344 30.80 13.94 -19.43
CA TRP A 344 30.72 12.91 -18.40
C TRP A 344 31.45 13.28 -17.10
N ARG A 345 32.59 13.98 -17.20
CA ARG A 345 33.37 14.43 -16.03
C ARG A 345 32.77 15.65 -15.34
N CYS A 346 32.23 16.60 -16.10
CA CYS A 346 31.76 17.88 -15.57
C CYS A 346 30.34 17.80 -15.00
N TRP A 347 29.48 16.94 -15.57
CA TRP A 347 28.06 16.94 -15.27
C TRP A 347 27.67 15.79 -14.32
N GLY A 348 27.61 16.09 -13.02
CA GLY A 348 27.29 15.11 -11.99
C GLY A 348 25.93 14.41 -12.14
N PHE A 349 24.95 15.04 -12.80
CA PHE A 349 23.64 14.42 -13.06
C PHE A 349 23.70 13.31 -14.13
N LEU A 350 24.74 13.26 -14.97
CA LEU A 350 24.97 12.15 -15.91
C LEU A 350 25.58 10.94 -15.21
N ASN A 351 26.37 11.19 -14.17
CA ASN A 351 27.15 10.16 -13.47
C ASN A 351 26.48 9.63 -12.19
N ARG A 352 25.41 10.29 -11.71
CA ARG A 352 24.68 9.84 -10.52
C ARG A 352 24.08 8.46 -10.79
N ARG A 353 24.66 7.42 -10.20
CA ARG A 353 23.98 6.13 -10.03
C ARG A 353 22.81 6.40 -9.09
N ASP A 354 21.62 6.00 -9.52
CA ASP A 354 20.43 6.09 -8.70
C ASP A 354 20.66 5.27 -7.42
N GLU A 355 21.04 5.94 -6.33
CA GLU A 355 20.85 5.46 -4.96
C GLU A 355 19.44 5.83 -4.48
#